data_AF-A0A9D9IYC9-F1
#
_entry.id   AF-A0A9D9IYC9-F1
#
_cell.length_a   1.000
_cell.length_b   1.000
_cell.length_c   1.000
_cell.angle_alpha   90.00
_cell.angle_beta   90.00
_cell.angle_gamma   90.00
#
_symmetry.space_group_name_H-M   'P 1'
#
loop_
_entity.id
_entity.type
_entity.pdbx_description
1 polymer ?
#
loop_
_entity_poly.entity_id
_entity_poly.type
_entity_poly.pdbx_seq_one_letter_code
_entity_poly.pdbx_strand_id
1 'polypeptide(L)' 'MGQKTNPISNRIGITRGWDSNWCGGNYAEKIAEDYEIRKYLNNRLAKASLSRIVIERTLKLITVTI' A
#
# COMPACT_ATOMS: atom_id res chain seq x y z
N MET A 1 4.51 17.61 -23.92
CA MET A 1 4.68 16.16 -23.71
C MET A 1 4.53 15.87 -22.22
N GLY A 2 3.61 14.98 -21.85
CA GLY A 2 3.18 14.74 -20.45
C GLY A 2 1.80 14.09 -20.33
N GLN A 3 1.22 13.61 -21.44
CA GLN A 3 -0.15 13.10 -21.51
C GLN A 3 -0.26 11.59 -21.25
N LYS A 4 0.81 10.93 -20.76
CA LYS A 4 0.78 9.49 -20.49
C LYS A 4 0.41 9.23 -19.04
N THR A 5 -0.76 8.65 -18.82
CA THR A 5 -1.24 8.20 -17.50
C THR A 5 -0.38 7.06 -16.98
N ASN A 6 -0.27 6.94 -15.65
CA ASN A 6 0.39 5.80 -15.03
C ASN A 6 -0.34 4.49 -15.40
N PRO A 7 0.34 3.54 -16.05
CA PRO A 7 -0.26 2.29 -16.52
C PRO A 7 -0.70 1.36 -15.38
N ILE A 8 -0.15 1.52 -14.18
CA ILE A 8 -0.58 0.79 -12.97
C ILE A 8 -1.94 1.32 -12.55
N SER A 9 -2.04 2.63 -12.31
CA SER A 9 -3.28 3.30 -11.89
C SER A 9 -4.42 3.04 -12.88
N ASN A 10 -4.14 3.14 -14.18
CA ASN A 10 -5.13 2.92 -15.24
C ASN A 10 -5.65 1.47 -15.36
N ARG A 11 -5.08 0.52 -14.61
CA ARG A 11 -5.48 -0.90 -14.63
C ARG A 11 -5.87 -1.45 -13.26
N ILE A 12 -5.91 -0.60 -12.24
CA ILE A 12 -6.41 -0.98 -10.91
C ILE A 12 -7.89 -1.37 -11.07
N GLY A 13 -8.26 -2.55 -10.53
CA GLY A 13 -9.62 -3.09 -10.61
C GLY A 13 -9.95 -3.83 -11.91
N ILE A 14 -9.06 -3.84 -12.92
CA ILE A 14 -9.22 -4.63 -14.15
C ILE A 14 -8.29 -5.85 -14.12
N THR A 15 -6.98 -5.60 -14.17
CA THR A 15 -5.96 -6.67 -14.18
C THR A 15 -5.07 -6.64 -12.94
N ARG A 16 -5.06 -5.53 -12.18
CA ARG A 16 -4.23 -5.37 -10.98
C ARG A 16 -5.07 -5.00 -9.76
N GLY A 17 -4.76 -5.63 -8.63
CA GLY A 17 -5.35 -5.34 -7.32
C GLY A 17 -4.69 -4.18 -6.58
N TRP A 18 -5.24 -3.85 -5.42
CA TRP A 18 -4.72 -2.83 -4.50
C TRP A 18 -3.62 -3.43 -3.61
N ASP A 19 -2.61 -2.62 -3.29
CA ASP A 19 -1.55 -3.02 -2.36
C ASP A 19 -1.97 -2.86 -0.88
N SER A 20 -2.99 -2.04 -0.58
CA SER A 20 -3.63 -2.00 0.75
C SER A 20 -5.06 -2.51 0.63
N ASN A 21 -5.39 -3.59 1.35
CA ASN A 21 -6.70 -4.22 1.31
C ASN A 21 -7.37 -4.20 2.68
N TRP A 22 -8.32 -3.29 2.86
CA TRP A 22 -9.15 -3.17 4.05
C TRP A 22 -10.34 -2.24 3.80
N CYS A 23 -11.37 -2.34 4.65
CA CYS A 23 -12.57 -1.51 4.58
C CYS A 23 -12.99 -1.08 6.02
N GLY A 24 -13.64 0.08 6.19
CA GLY A 24 -14.14 0.51 7.51
C GLY A 24 -14.57 1.98 7.61
N GLY A 25 -14.77 2.48 8.84
CA GLY A 25 -15.32 3.82 9.10
C GLY A 25 -14.34 4.96 9.35
N ASN A 26 -13.05 4.69 9.61
CA ASN A 26 -12.03 5.72 9.89
C ASN A 26 -10.91 5.69 8.84
N TYR A 27 -11.19 6.19 7.63
CA TYR A 27 -10.22 6.12 6.54
C TYR A 27 -9.00 7.01 6.75
N ALA A 28 -9.19 8.25 7.22
CA ALA A 28 -8.10 9.23 7.33
C ALA A 28 -6.96 8.76 8.24
N GLU A 29 -7.30 8.29 9.44
CA GLU A 29 -6.33 7.78 10.42
C GLU A 29 -5.60 6.54 9.91
N LYS A 30 -6.35 5.59 9.33
CA LYS A 30 -5.78 4.33 8.82
C LYS A 30 -4.87 4.55 7.62
N ILE A 31 -5.19 5.50 6.74
CA ILE A 31 -4.33 5.87 5.61
C ILE A 31 -3.04 6.52 6.09
N ALA A 32 -3.12 7.42 7.10
CA ALA A 32 -1.93 8.03 7.69
C ALA A 32 -1.01 6.98 8.32
N GLU A 33 -1.59 6.01 9.04
CA GLU A 33 -0.84 4.91 9.62
C GLU A 33 -0.22 3.99 8.55
N ASP A 34 -0.94 3.65 7.47
CA ASP A 34 -0.39 2.88 6.34
C ASP A 34 0.82 3.58 5.71
N TYR A 35 0.78 4.92 5.61
CA TYR A 35 1.90 5.71 5.08
C TYR A 35 3.13 5.62 5.99
N GLU A 36 2.95 5.81 7.31
CA GLU A 36 4.04 5.72 8.28
C GLU A 36 4.65 4.32 8.35
N ILE A 37 3.83 3.25 8.27
CA ILE A 37 4.32 1.86 8.19
C ILE A 37 5.23 1.67 6.97
N ARG A 38 4.78 2.11 5.78
CA ARG A 38 5.58 1.98 4.54
C ARG A 38 6.88 2.77 4.62
N LYS A 39 6.84 3.98 5.19
CA LYS A 39 8.02 4.83 5.39
C LYS A 39 9.02 4.19 6.34
N TYR A 40 8.54 3.64 7.46
CA TYR A 40 9.35 2.94 8.44
C TYR A 40 10.05 1.72 7.82
N LEU A 41 9.30 0.87 7.09
CA LEU A 41 9.84 -0.34 6.48
C LEU A 41 10.89 -0.03 5.40
N ASN A 42 10.63 0.95 4.53
CA ASN A 42 11.59 1.35 3.50
C ASN A 42 12.91 1.85 4.10
N ASN A 43 12.84 2.63 5.20
CA ASN A 43 14.03 3.12 5.87
C ASN A 43 14.78 1.99 6.60
N ARG A 44 14.05 1.10 7.29
CA ARG A 44 14.64 0.01 8.07
C ARG A 44 15.26 -1.07 7.21
N LEU A 45 14.61 -1.41 6.09
CA LEU A 45 14.98 -2.49 5.17
C LEU A 45 15.59 -1.97 3.86
N ALA A 46 16.20 -0.78 3.88
CA ALA A 46 16.80 -0.15 2.70
C ALA A 46 17.83 -1.05 1.98
N LYS A 47 18.50 -1.94 2.72
CA LYS A 47 19.48 -2.89 2.17
C LYS A 47 18.85 -4.17 1.58
N ALA A 48 17.58 -4.41 1.83
CA ALA A 48 16.89 -5.64 1.44
C ALA A 48 16.20 -5.56 0.07
N SER A 49 16.28 -4.42 -0.64
CA SER A 49 15.70 -4.22 -1.97
C SER A 49 14.23 -4.68 -2.08
N LEU A 50 13.37 -4.15 -1.20
CA LEU A 50 11.95 -4.48 -1.17
C LEU A 50 11.26 -4.16 -2.49
N SER A 51 10.48 -5.12 -3.02
CA SER A 51 9.80 -4.98 -4.31
C SER A 51 8.34 -4.54 -4.19
N ARG A 52 7.65 -4.97 -3.13
CA ARG A 52 6.24 -4.68 -2.88
C ARG A 52 5.94 -4.79 -1.40
N ILE A 53 5.03 -3.95 -0.91
CA ILE A 53 4.51 -4.03 0.47
C ILE A 53 3.00 -4.14 0.35
N VAL A 54 2.45 -5.26 0.79
CA VAL A 54 1.00 -5.49 0.82
C VAL A 54 0.52 -5.40 2.27
N ILE A 55 -0.47 -4.54 2.51
CA ILE A 55 -1.04 -4.31 3.85
C ILE A 55 -2.49 -4.80 3.86
N GLU A 56 -2.77 -5.77 4.72
CA GLU A 56 -4.13 -6.25 4.96
C GLU A 56 -4.54 -5.90 6.38
N ARG A 57 -5.73 -5.29 6.54
CA ARG A 57 -6.25 -4.96 7.87
C ARG A 57 -7.59 -5.63 8.11
N THR A 58 -7.68 -6.33 9.22
CA THR A 58 -8.93 -6.83 9.81
C THR A 58 -9.24 -6.03 11.09
N LEU A 59 -10.33 -6.35 11.79
CA LEU A 59 -10.76 -5.60 12.98
C LEU A 59 -9.74 -5.61 14.13
N LYS A 60 -8.91 -6.65 14.23
CA LYS A 60 -7.97 -6.85 15.35
C LYS A 60 -6.53 -7.11 14.91
N LEU A 61 -6.30 -7.37 13.62
CA LEU A 61 -5.00 -7.78 13.10
C LEU A 61 -4.65 -6.96 11.86
N ILE A 62 -3.39 -6.52 11.81
CA ILE A 62 -2.75 -5.93 10.65
C ILE A 62 -1.69 -6.91 10.19
N THR A 63 -1.83 -7.41 8.95
CA THR A 63 -0.86 -8.31 8.33
C THR A 63 -0.09 -7.52 7.28
N VAL A 64 1.24 -7.49 7.42
CA VAL A 64 2.12 -6.85 6.45
C VAL A 64 2.93 -7.92 5.73
N THR A 65 2.78 -8.00 4.42
CA THR A 65 3.54 -8.90 3.55
C THR A 65 4.56 -8.10 2.75
N ILE A 66 5.83 -8.47 2.85
CA ILE A 66 7.00 -7.80 2.26
C ILE A 66 7.74 -8.73 1.31
#